data_AF-A0A259DCX6-F1
#
_entry.id   AF-A0A259DCX6-F1
#
_cell.length_a   1.000
_cell.length_b   1.000
_cell.length_c   1.000
_cell.angle_alpha   90.00
_cell.angle_beta   90.00
_cell.angle_gamma   90.00
#
_symmetry.space_group_name_H-M   'P 1'
#
loop_
_entity.id
_entity.type
_entity.pdbx_description
1 polymer ?
#
loop_
_entity_poly.entity_id
_entity_poly.type
_entity_poly.pdbx_seq_one_letter_code
_entity_poly.pdbx_strand_id
1 'polypeptide(L)'
;ETTEGQLVTIEINNNAAYGYDVRAELVGEAGSVAMNNVAYTRTDMKLASSTRYDADWRSRYHEAYVRQNRDFLHFAGTGEFTKIGSSSWDGYAAAQVAETGARALTSGTKLAVEMIAKPEFYA
;
A
#
# COMPACT_ATOMS: atom_id res chain seq x y z
N GLU A 1 6.85 -2.57 13.84
CA GLU A 1 7.72 -1.39 14.03
C GLU A 1 8.78 -1.41 12.95
N THR A 2 9.23 -0.24 12.51
CA THR A 2 10.35 -0.09 11.59
C THR A 2 11.69 -0.22 12.34
N THR A 3 12.81 -0.22 11.61
CA THR A 3 14.17 -0.22 12.20
C THR A 3 14.49 1.03 13.01
N GLU A 4 13.75 2.12 12.80
CA GLU A 4 13.89 3.38 13.55
C GLU A 4 12.80 3.54 14.63
N GLY A 5 12.04 2.48 14.93
CA GLY A 5 11.07 2.46 16.02
C GLY A 5 9.74 3.13 15.72
N GLN A 6 9.44 3.49 14.46
CA GLN A 6 8.11 3.96 14.10
C GLN A 6 7.10 2.80 14.14
N LEU A 7 5.93 3.05 14.74
CA LEU A 7 4.84 2.09 14.81
C LEU A 7 3.96 2.21 13.57
N VAL A 8 3.60 1.06 12.99
CA VAL A 8 2.67 0.97 11.86
C VAL A 8 1.51 0.08 12.29
N THR A 9 0.30 0.64 12.28
CA THR A 9 -0.94 -0.07 12.60
C THR A 9 -1.72 -0.29 11.31
N ILE A 10 -2.15 -1.53 11.05
CA ILE A 10 -2.90 -1.90 9.85
C ILE A 10 -4.17 -2.62 10.30
N GLU A 11 -5.31 -2.13 9.86
CA GLU A 11 -6.60 -2.82 10.00
C GLU A 11 -7.02 -3.38 8.64
N ILE A 12 -7.42 -4.65 8.62
CA ILE A 12 -7.91 -5.33 7.42
C ILE A 12 -9.31 -5.86 7.71
N ASN A 13 -10.31 -5.35 6.99
CA ASN A 13 -11.66 -5.86 7.03
C ASN A 13 -12.14 -6.22 5.62
N ASN A 14 -11.97 -7.48 5.24
CA ASN A 14 -12.36 -7.99 3.92
C ASN A 14 -13.89 -8.11 3.75
N ASN A 15 -14.67 -7.96 4.82
CA ASN A 15 -16.14 -8.07 4.82
C ASN A 15 -16.80 -6.73 5.16
N ALA A 16 -16.11 -5.62 4.93
CA ALA A 16 -16.69 -4.29 5.05
C ALA A 16 -17.87 -4.15 4.05
N ALA A 17 -19.09 -4.09 4.57
CA ALA A 17 -20.31 -4.07 3.74
C ALA A 17 -20.52 -2.77 2.96
N TYR A 18 -19.74 -1.72 3.25
CA TYR A 18 -19.93 -0.38 2.68
C TYR A 18 -19.14 -0.13 1.39
N GLY A 19 -18.19 -1.00 1.03
CA GLY A 19 -17.39 -0.90 -0.19
C GLY A 19 -15.89 -1.12 0.02
N TYR A 20 -15.11 -0.87 -1.02
CA TYR A 20 -13.66 -0.90 -1.00
C TYR A 20 -13.09 0.45 -0.58
N ASP A 21 -12.21 0.45 0.42
CA ASP A 21 -11.64 1.66 1.00
C ASP A 21 -10.21 1.41 1.48
N VAL A 22 -9.34 2.39 1.27
CA VAL A 22 -7.93 2.37 1.68
C VAL A 22 -7.61 3.71 2.30
N ARG A 23 -7.22 3.67 3.57
CA ARG A 23 -6.87 4.83 4.37
C ARG A 23 -5.43 4.68 4.84
N ALA A 24 -4.74 5.82 4.92
CA ALA A 24 -3.45 5.90 5.58
C ALA A 24 -3.32 7.28 6.21
N GLU A 25 -2.70 7.30 7.39
CA GLU A 25 -2.31 8.51 8.09
C GLU A 25 -0.89 8.32 8.61
N LEU A 26 -0.05 9.33 8.36
CA LEU A 26 1.26 9.47 8.97
C LEU A 26 1.14 10.52 10.08
N VAL A 27 1.40 10.12 11.32
CA VAL A 27 1.41 11.01 12.48
C VAL A 27 2.86 11.27 12.89
N GLY A 28 3.25 12.54 12.90
CA GLY A 28 4.56 13.00 13.35
C GLY A 28 4.47 13.97 14.53
N GLU A 29 5.61 14.36 15.07
CA GLU A 29 5.70 15.19 16.28
C GLU A 29 5.06 16.58 16.11
N ALA A 30 5.11 17.15 14.91
CA ALA A 30 4.61 18.49 14.61
C ALA A 30 3.26 18.51 13.86
N GLY A 31 2.69 17.35 13.51
CA GLY A 31 1.44 17.27 12.76
C GLY A 31 1.22 15.91 12.09
N SER A 32 0.11 15.78 11.36
CA SER A 32 -0.21 14.57 10.60
C SER A 32 -0.55 14.85 9.14
N VAL A 33 -0.39 13.82 8.32
CA VAL A 33 -0.79 13.81 6.91
C VAL A 33 -1.66 12.58 6.68
N ALA A 34 -2.88 12.79 6.20
CA ALA A 34 -3.81 11.73 5.87
C ALA A 34 -4.13 11.70 4.38
N MET A 35 -4.31 10.50 3.84
CA MET A 35 -4.86 10.33 2.51
C MET A 35 -6.32 10.78 2.49
N ASN A 36 -6.72 11.49 1.43
CA ASN A 36 -8.11 11.82 1.19
C ASN A 36 -8.69 10.98 0.06
N ASN A 37 -9.97 10.60 0.18
CA ASN A 37 -10.65 9.91 -0.90
C ASN A 37 -10.95 10.90 -2.05
N VAL A 38 -10.59 10.54 -3.27
CA VAL A 38 -10.86 11.37 -4.45
C VAL A 38 -12.16 10.91 -5.09
N ALA A 39 -13.24 11.65 -4.83
CA ALA A 39 -14.51 11.44 -5.50
C ALA A 39 -14.63 12.35 -6.73
N TYR A 40 -14.69 11.76 -7.92
CA TYR A 40 -14.86 12.50 -9.17
C TYR A 40 -16.31 12.95 -9.42
N THR A 41 -17.27 12.35 -8.71
CA THR A 41 -18.69 12.70 -8.81
C THR A 41 -19.30 12.86 -7.41
N ARG A 42 -20.24 13.79 -7.30
CA ARG A 42 -21.02 14.07 -6.10
C ARG A 42 -22.50 14.10 -6.46
N THR A 43 -23.35 13.60 -5.57
CA THR A 43 -24.81 13.66 -5.73
C THR A 43 -25.40 14.60 -4.69
N ASP A 44 -26.08 15.64 -5.15
CA ASP A 44 -26.81 16.62 -4.34
C ASP A 44 -28.32 16.41 -4.54
N MET A 45 -29.01 15.81 -3.57
CA MET A 45 -30.44 15.51 -3.66
C MET A 45 -31.08 15.41 -2.28
N LYS A 46 -32.39 15.70 -2.17
CA LYS A 46 -33.16 15.56 -0.91
C LYS A 46 -32.51 16.28 0.28
N LEU A 47 -31.99 17.50 0.07
CA LEU A 47 -31.28 18.30 1.08
C LEU A 47 -30.00 17.62 1.64
N ALA A 48 -29.38 16.70 0.90
CA ALA A 48 -28.15 16.01 1.27
C ALA A 48 -27.11 16.02 0.13
N SER A 49 -25.85 15.87 0.51
CA SER A 49 -24.71 15.71 -0.41
C SER A 49 -23.97 14.41 -0.11
N SER A 50 -23.62 13.64 -1.13
CA SER A 50 -22.97 12.33 -0.96
C SER A 50 -21.98 11.99 -2.07
N THR A 51 -21.01 11.15 -1.74
CA THR A 51 -20.08 10.50 -2.65
C THR A 51 -20.19 8.98 -2.46
N ARG A 52 -19.73 8.20 -3.44
CA ARG A 52 -19.78 6.74 -3.40
C ARG A 52 -18.42 6.14 -3.03
N TYR A 53 -18.44 5.00 -2.38
CA TYR A 53 -17.28 4.11 -2.29
C TYR A 53 -17.20 3.26 -3.56
N ASP A 54 -15.98 2.84 -3.92
CA ASP A 54 -15.79 1.87 -4.98
C ASP A 54 -16.33 0.49 -4.56
N ALA A 55 -16.84 -0.27 -5.52
CA ALA A 55 -17.29 -1.65 -5.26
C ALA A 55 -16.10 -2.59 -5.06
N ASP A 56 -14.95 -2.28 -5.67
CA ASP A 56 -13.72 -3.06 -5.61
C ASP A 56 -12.48 -2.18 -5.90
N TRP A 57 -11.30 -2.81 -5.85
CA TRP A 57 -10.00 -2.14 -5.96
C TRP A 57 -9.66 -1.62 -7.37
N ARG A 58 -10.35 -2.07 -8.43
CA ARG A 58 -9.93 -1.84 -9.82
C ARG A 58 -9.99 -0.36 -10.18
N SER A 59 -11.09 0.31 -9.88
CA SER A 59 -11.24 1.75 -10.10
C SER A 59 -10.23 2.53 -9.24
N ARG A 60 -10.09 2.12 -7.97
CA ARG A 60 -9.23 2.79 -6.99
C ARG A 60 -7.77 2.84 -7.40
N TYR A 61 -7.28 1.81 -8.10
CA TYR A 61 -5.87 1.68 -8.52
C TYR A 61 -5.67 1.71 -10.04
N HIS A 62 -6.72 1.99 -10.83
CA HIS A 62 -6.65 2.02 -12.30
C HIS A 62 -5.44 2.79 -12.82
N GLU A 63 -5.28 4.05 -12.39
CA GLU A 63 -4.17 4.91 -12.80
C GLU A 63 -2.80 4.35 -12.40
N ALA A 64 -2.71 3.72 -11.23
CA ALA A 64 -1.46 3.11 -10.77
C ALA A 64 -1.05 1.94 -11.67
N TYR A 65 -2.00 1.05 -12.02
CA TYR A 65 -1.71 -0.07 -12.92
C TYR A 65 -1.36 0.37 -14.34
N VAL A 66 -2.04 1.38 -14.87
CA VAL A 66 -1.71 1.93 -16.19
C VAL A 66 -0.28 2.48 -16.21
N ARG A 67 0.11 3.25 -15.19
CA ARG A 67 1.47 3.79 -15.06
C ARG A 67 2.51 2.69 -14.88
N GLN A 68 2.24 1.72 -14.00
CA GLN A 68 3.12 0.57 -13.78
C GLN A 68 3.37 -0.22 -15.07
N ASN A 69 2.31 -0.55 -15.82
CA ASN A 69 2.45 -1.33 -17.04
C ASN A 69 3.19 -0.56 -18.15
N ARG A 70 2.96 0.75 -18.25
CA ARG A 70 3.71 1.60 -19.19
C ARG A 70 5.19 1.63 -18.86
N ASP A 71 5.54 1.81 -17.59
CA ASP A 71 6.93 1.83 -17.13
C ASP A 71 7.60 0.46 -17.33
N PHE A 72 6.86 -0.63 -17.12
CA PHE A 72 7.34 -1.98 -17.40
C PHE A 72 7.62 -2.20 -18.90
N LEU A 73 6.73 -1.74 -19.79
CA LEU A 73 6.94 -1.84 -21.23
C LEU A 73 8.14 -1.01 -21.69
N HIS A 74 8.35 0.18 -21.11
CA HIS A 74 9.56 0.99 -21.35
C HIS A 74 10.80 0.18 -20.98
N PHE A 75 10.86 -0.33 -19.76
CA PHE A 75 11.98 -1.17 -19.30
C PHE A 75 12.23 -2.38 -20.20
N ALA A 76 11.17 -3.10 -20.59
CA ALA A 76 11.30 -4.27 -21.47
C ALA A 76 11.85 -3.90 -22.86
N GLY A 77 11.55 -2.70 -23.37
CA GLY A 77 12.01 -2.22 -24.67
C GLY A 77 13.40 -1.59 -24.67
N THR A 78 13.82 -0.98 -23.56
CA THR A 78 15.06 -0.17 -23.49
C THR A 78 16.13 -0.76 -22.57
N GLY A 79 15.76 -1.65 -21.66
CA GLY A 79 16.59 -2.10 -20.55
C GLY A 79 16.70 -1.07 -19.41
N GLU A 80 16.06 0.10 -19.52
CA GLU A 80 16.11 1.15 -18.52
C GLU A 80 15.08 0.90 -17.41
N PHE A 81 15.55 0.50 -16.23
CA PHE A 81 14.67 0.24 -15.09
C PHE A 81 14.11 1.54 -14.50
N THR A 82 12.81 1.56 -14.19
CA THR A 82 12.15 2.75 -13.63
C THR A 82 12.63 3.04 -12.21
N LYS A 83 12.93 4.31 -11.92
CA LYS A 83 13.41 4.76 -10.59
C LYS A 83 12.38 4.58 -9.47
N ILE A 84 11.12 4.41 -9.83
CA ILE A 84 10.00 4.21 -8.90
C ILE A 84 9.50 2.76 -8.89
N GLY A 85 10.19 1.86 -9.59
CA GLY A 85 9.81 0.45 -9.70
C GLY A 85 10.25 -0.36 -8.50
N SER A 86 9.43 -1.33 -8.12
CA SER A 86 9.82 -2.33 -7.12
C SER A 86 10.68 -3.41 -7.77
N SER A 87 11.82 -3.70 -7.14
CA SER A 87 12.78 -4.72 -7.53
C SER A 87 12.49 -6.06 -6.85
N SER A 88 13.28 -7.10 -7.18
CA SER A 88 13.23 -8.38 -6.47
C SER A 88 13.59 -8.25 -4.98
N TRP A 89 14.39 -7.25 -4.60
CA TRP A 89 14.69 -6.99 -3.19
C TRP A 89 13.45 -6.55 -2.42
N ASP A 90 12.63 -5.68 -3.01
CA ASP A 90 11.37 -5.24 -2.41
C ASP A 90 10.39 -6.41 -2.26
N GLY A 91 10.36 -7.31 -3.25
CA GLY A 91 9.60 -8.56 -3.18
C GLY A 91 10.08 -9.49 -2.06
N TYR A 92 11.39 -9.64 -1.88
CA TYR A 92 11.97 -10.42 -0.78
C TYR A 92 11.61 -9.82 0.59
N ALA A 93 11.77 -8.50 0.77
CA ALA A 93 11.42 -7.83 2.01
C ALA A 93 9.93 -7.99 2.34
N ALA A 94 9.06 -7.81 1.34
CA ALA A 94 7.62 -8.02 1.50
C ALA A 94 7.28 -9.46 1.92
N ALA A 95 7.93 -10.46 1.32
CA ALA A 95 7.76 -11.86 1.67
C ALA A 95 8.18 -12.16 3.11
N GLN A 96 9.34 -11.66 3.55
CA GLN A 96 9.82 -11.85 4.94
C GLN A 96 8.86 -11.23 5.95
N VAL A 97 8.32 -10.04 5.67
CA VAL A 97 7.32 -9.39 6.53
C VAL A 97 6.02 -10.21 6.56
N ALA A 98 5.52 -10.66 5.41
CA ALA A 98 4.29 -11.44 5.32
C ALA A 98 4.40 -12.79 6.04
N GLU A 99 5.49 -13.52 5.85
CA GLU A 99 5.73 -14.81 6.52
C GLU A 99 5.81 -14.63 8.04
N THR A 100 6.60 -13.65 8.50
CA THR A 100 6.71 -13.33 9.93
C THR A 100 5.36 -12.93 10.51
N GLY A 101 4.58 -12.13 9.78
CA GLY A 101 3.22 -11.73 10.16
C GLY A 101 2.26 -12.92 10.31
N ALA A 102 2.29 -13.88 9.38
CA ALA A 102 1.48 -15.10 9.46
C ALA A 102 1.84 -15.97 10.69
N ARG A 103 3.14 -16.08 10.99
CA ARG A 103 3.62 -16.78 12.19
C ARG A 103 3.25 -16.04 13.48
N ALA A 104 3.34 -14.71 13.49
CA ALA A 104 2.95 -13.88 14.62
C ALA A 104 1.45 -13.99 14.91
N LEU A 105 0.62 -13.98 13.85
CA LEU A 105 -0.83 -14.20 13.94
C LEU A 105 -1.16 -15.56 14.57
N THR A 106 -0.46 -16.61 14.16
CA THR A 106 -0.70 -17.97 14.68
C THR A 106 -0.25 -18.10 16.14
N SER A 107 0.90 -17.50 16.50
CA SER A 107 1.46 -17.60 17.85
C SER A 107 0.83 -16.63 18.85
N GLY A 108 0.16 -15.57 18.39
CA GLY A 108 -0.35 -14.49 19.24
C GLY A 108 0.75 -13.63 19.86
N THR A 109 1.98 -13.69 19.35
CA THR A 109 3.14 -13.00 19.93
C THR A 109 3.84 -12.10 18.90
N LYS A 110 4.50 -11.04 19.38
CA LYS A 110 5.36 -10.18 18.55
C LYS A 110 6.59 -10.98 18.11
N LEU A 111 6.82 -11.05 16.79
CA LEU A 111 8.01 -11.66 16.20
C LEU A 111 8.85 -10.58 15.49
N ALA A 112 10.17 -10.73 15.55
CA ALA A 112 11.08 -9.88 14.80
C ALA A 112 11.11 -10.31 13.32
N VAL A 113 11.13 -9.33 12.42
CA VAL A 113 11.36 -9.57 10.99
C VAL A 113 12.87 -9.60 10.78
N GLU A 114 13.39 -10.75 10.35
CA GLU A 114 14.80 -10.91 10.02
C GLU A 114 14.99 -10.94 8.51
N MET A 115 15.96 -10.17 8.02
CA MET A 115 16.30 -10.09 6.60
C MET A 115 17.82 -10.12 6.47
N ILE A 116 18.31 -10.64 5.34
CA ILE A 116 19.73 -10.49 5.00
C ILE A 116 20.07 -9.01 4.76
N ALA A 117 21.36 -8.66 4.72
CA ALA A 117 21.77 -7.32 4.30
C ALA A 117 21.35 -7.08 2.84
N LYS A 118 20.86 -5.88 2.53
CA LYS A 118 20.51 -5.47 1.16
C LYS A 118 21.75 -5.58 0.26
N PRO A 119 21.74 -6.43 -0.79
CA PRO A 119 22.86 -6.53 -1.71
C PRO A 119 23.10 -5.20 -2.44
N GLU A 120 24.38 -4.87 -2.69
CA GLU A 120 24.79 -3.64 -3.38
C GLU A 120 24.14 -3.52 -4.77
N PHE A 121 23.87 -4.64 -5.43
CA PHE A 121 23.16 -4.68 -6.71
C PHE A 121 21.78 -3.98 -6.68
N TYR A 122 21.10 -4.00 -5.53
CA TYR A 122 19.78 -3.37 -5.37
C TYR A 122 19.85 -2.01 -4.66
N ALA A 123 21.04 -1.54 -4.26
CA ALA A 123 21.24 -0.40 -3.38
C ALA A 123 20.56 0.87 -3.89
#